data_AF-A0A0S8DN52-F1
#
_entry.id   AF-A0A0S8DN52-F1
#
_cell.length_a   1.000
_cell.length_b   1.000
_cell.length_c   1.000
_cell.angle_alpha   90.00
_cell.angle_beta   90.00
_cell.angle_gamma   90.00
#
_symmetry.space_group_name_H-M   'P 1'
#
loop_
_entity.id
_entity.type
_entity.pdbx_description
1 polymer ?
#
loop_
_entity_poly.entity_id
_entity_poly.type
_entity_poly.pdbx_seq_one_letter_code
_entity_poly.pdbx_strand_id
1 'polypeptide(L)'
;MLMFSCNSCGQKIKVEDRLAGNTVTCPQCGKATPVPGCPDKIRFGCESCGQRIAAARDKADKKGRCPKCGSQVVIPGDKSSVIAGRSSDFSDSVLAGGDAAFSGTDTADSDEPDQTSERLILSLTIAAGVIVPLLIILIALGGLSDKVNLNPLEMLRQIPGPIFLLVFIALTAACAAIGWLCTNADMTNRHPLPDLTRLDPYAIAALRGGEAAVMQAIVLNLLNQKLVSITPLERQGRWGKREFEIVSVPSARRILTPLEEEVYQFLETPKNTRQLFESDVYLKIKIHLDSVYDELEELHLAQFGTSPVRRWAVTSVMALIVGTVG
;
A
#
# COMPACT_ATOMS: atom_id res chain seq x y z
N MET A 1 -19.45 -20.38 -13.88
CA MET A 1 -20.91 -20.39 -13.64
C MET A 1 -21.27 -21.65 -12.87
N LEU A 2 -21.98 -21.50 -11.75
CA LEU A 2 -22.49 -22.58 -10.91
C LEU A 2 -23.95 -22.88 -11.24
N MET A 3 -24.33 -24.15 -11.19
CA MET A 3 -25.72 -24.61 -11.29
C MET A 3 -26.06 -25.45 -10.06
N PHE A 4 -27.14 -25.10 -9.39
CA PHE A 4 -27.64 -25.85 -8.23
C PHE A 4 -29.17 -25.81 -8.16
N SER A 5 -29.78 -26.68 -7.36
CA SER A 5 -31.24 -26.75 -7.22
C SER A 5 -31.70 -26.02 -5.94
N CYS A 6 -32.79 -25.26 -6.03
CA CYS A 6 -33.41 -24.61 -4.88
C CYS A 6 -33.91 -25.64 -3.87
N ASN A 7 -33.54 -25.49 -2.59
CA ASN A 7 -33.94 -26.42 -1.53
C ASN A 7 -35.46 -26.41 -1.22
N SER A 8 -36.18 -25.36 -1.63
CA SER A 8 -37.62 -25.24 -1.38
C SER A 8 -38.50 -25.74 -2.52
N CYS A 9 -38.15 -25.43 -3.78
CA CYS A 9 -38.99 -25.74 -4.95
C CYS A 9 -38.34 -26.69 -5.96
N GLY A 10 -37.05 -26.99 -5.82
CA GLY A 10 -36.31 -27.86 -6.74
C GLY A 10 -35.84 -27.18 -8.05
N GLN A 11 -36.19 -25.91 -8.29
CA GLN A 11 -35.78 -25.19 -9.49
C GLN A 11 -34.27 -25.10 -9.62
N LYS A 12 -33.73 -25.41 -10.81
CA LYS A 12 -32.32 -25.21 -11.12
C LYS A 12 -32.03 -23.72 -11.31
N ILE A 13 -31.12 -23.18 -10.52
CA ILE A 13 -30.68 -21.79 -10.56
C ILE A 13 -29.25 -21.77 -11.14
N LYS A 14 -29.00 -20.86 -12.08
CA LYS A 14 -27.69 -20.61 -12.66
C LYS A 14 -27.16 -19.30 -12.09
N VAL A 15 -26.02 -19.34 -11.42
CA VAL A 15 -25.45 -18.19 -10.71
C VAL A 15 -23.96 -18.06 -11.06
N GLU A 16 -23.42 -16.86 -10.99
CA GLU A 16 -21.99 -16.62 -11.15
C GLU A 16 -21.17 -17.21 -9.99
N ASP A 17 -19.92 -17.60 -10.28
CA ASP A 17 -19.05 -18.27 -9.30
C ASP A 17 -18.67 -17.35 -8.13
N ARG A 18 -18.76 -16.04 -8.33
CA ARG A 18 -18.49 -15.01 -7.32
C ARG A 18 -19.55 -14.97 -6.21
N LEU A 19 -20.74 -15.48 -6.47
CA LEU A 19 -21.83 -15.56 -5.49
C LEU A 19 -21.82 -16.87 -4.70
N ALA A 20 -20.80 -17.71 -4.87
CA ALA A 20 -20.69 -18.95 -4.11
C ALA A 20 -20.49 -18.67 -2.61
N GLY A 21 -21.30 -19.31 -1.76
CA GLY A 21 -21.33 -19.04 -0.32
C GLY A 21 -22.28 -17.90 0.09
N ASN A 22 -22.78 -17.09 -0.85
CA ASN A 22 -23.80 -16.08 -0.58
C ASN A 22 -25.21 -16.66 -0.66
N THR A 23 -26.21 -15.89 -0.23
CA THR A 23 -27.64 -16.24 -0.41
C THR A 23 -28.20 -15.54 -1.64
N VAL A 24 -28.98 -16.25 -2.44
CA VAL A 24 -29.67 -15.69 -3.62
C VAL A 24 -31.16 -15.99 -3.56
N THR A 25 -31.98 -15.07 -4.03
CA THR A 25 -33.43 -15.25 -4.09
C THR A 25 -33.81 -16.16 -5.25
N CYS A 26 -34.56 -17.24 -4.97
CA CYS A 26 -35.03 -18.14 -6.03
C CYS A 26 -36.06 -17.42 -6.93
N PRO A 27 -35.87 -17.39 -8.26
CA PRO A 27 -36.77 -16.68 -9.17
C PRO A 27 -38.16 -17.34 -9.28
N GLN A 28 -38.31 -18.61 -8.88
CA GLN A 28 -39.59 -19.31 -8.94
C GLN A 28 -40.42 -19.17 -7.66
N CYS A 29 -39.80 -19.27 -6.48
CA CYS A 29 -40.53 -19.29 -5.20
C CYS A 29 -40.26 -18.09 -4.29
N GLY A 30 -39.34 -17.19 -4.65
CA GLY A 30 -39.01 -15.99 -3.89
C GLY A 30 -38.25 -16.24 -2.57
N LYS A 31 -37.93 -17.49 -2.21
CA LYS A 31 -37.19 -17.80 -0.99
C LYS A 31 -35.68 -17.64 -1.19
N ALA A 32 -35.01 -17.06 -0.20
CA ALA A 32 -33.56 -17.01 -0.15
C ALA A 32 -32.99 -18.43 -0.04
N THR A 33 -32.11 -18.79 -0.96
CA THR A 33 -31.44 -20.09 -1.01
C THR A 33 -29.92 -19.87 -0.94
N PRO A 34 -29.19 -20.53 -0.03
CA PRO A 34 -27.74 -20.44 0.00
C PRO A 34 -27.16 -21.06 -1.28
N VAL A 35 -26.28 -20.32 -1.96
CA VAL A 35 -25.50 -20.83 -3.08
C VAL A 35 -24.45 -21.76 -2.49
N PRO A 36 -24.37 -23.04 -2.92
CA PRO A 36 -23.31 -23.94 -2.48
C PRO A 36 -21.96 -23.27 -2.69
N GLY A 37 -21.11 -23.31 -1.67
CA GLY A 37 -19.73 -22.81 -1.78
C GLY A 37 -19.06 -23.40 -3.02
N CYS A 38 -18.23 -22.61 -3.68
CA CYS A 38 -17.48 -23.08 -4.84
C CYS A 38 -16.68 -24.30 -4.34
N PRO A 39 -16.75 -25.48 -4.99
CA PRO A 39 -16.00 -26.63 -4.54
C PRO A 39 -14.55 -26.20 -4.42
N ASP A 40 -14.01 -26.27 -3.20
CA ASP A 40 -12.72 -25.67 -2.85
C ASP A 40 -11.68 -26.07 -3.90
N LYS A 41 -11.17 -25.08 -4.62
CA LYS A 41 -10.14 -25.33 -5.65
C LYS A 41 -8.78 -25.22 -4.97
N ILE A 42 -8.03 -26.31 -4.98
CA ILE A 42 -6.64 -26.36 -4.53
C ILE A 42 -5.79 -25.75 -5.65
N ARG A 43 -5.06 -24.67 -5.35
CA ARG A 43 -4.12 -24.02 -6.28
C ARG A 43 -2.70 -24.50 -5.98
N PHE A 44 -1.99 -24.99 -6.98
CA PHE A 44 -0.61 -25.47 -6.83
C PHE A 44 0.20 -25.22 -8.11
N GLY A 45 1.53 -25.28 -8.01
CA GLY A 45 2.44 -25.08 -9.14
C GLY A 45 2.81 -26.40 -9.81
N CYS A 46 2.89 -26.43 -11.14
CA CYS A 46 3.47 -27.55 -11.88
C CYS A 46 5.00 -27.60 -11.69
N GLU A 47 5.53 -28.70 -11.17
CA GLU A 47 6.98 -28.86 -10.91
C GLU A 47 7.84 -28.74 -12.18
N SER A 48 7.33 -29.16 -13.35
CA SER A 48 8.11 -29.12 -14.59
C SER A 48 8.21 -27.75 -15.26
N CYS A 49 7.19 -26.88 -15.13
CA CYS A 49 7.12 -25.62 -15.90
C CYS A 49 6.73 -24.38 -15.07
N GLY A 50 6.45 -24.53 -13.77
CA GLY A 50 6.07 -23.45 -12.87
C GLY A 50 4.63 -22.91 -13.04
N GLN A 51 3.86 -23.40 -14.02
CA GLN A 51 2.49 -22.91 -14.23
C GLN A 51 1.60 -23.19 -13.01
N ARG A 52 0.92 -22.15 -12.50
CA ARG A 52 -0.10 -22.29 -11.45
C ARG A 52 -1.35 -22.94 -12.05
N ILE A 53 -1.80 -24.02 -11.43
CA ILE A 53 -2.97 -24.80 -11.82
C ILE A 53 -3.93 -24.92 -10.63
N ALA A 54 -5.21 -25.04 -10.92
CA ALA A 54 -6.26 -25.20 -9.92
C ALA A 54 -7.02 -26.51 -10.18
N ALA A 55 -7.17 -27.33 -9.15
CA ALA A 55 -7.96 -28.57 -9.21
C ALA A 55 -9.01 -28.56 -8.10
N ALA A 56 -10.15 -29.21 -8.35
CA ALA A 56 -11.17 -29.36 -7.31
C ALA A 56 -10.67 -30.29 -6.20
N ARG A 57 -11.05 -30.01 -4.95
CA ARG A 57 -10.62 -30.76 -3.75
C ARG A 57 -11.00 -32.25 -3.78
N ASP A 58 -12.05 -32.65 -4.51
CA ASP A 58 -12.40 -34.06 -4.76
C ASP A 58 -11.38 -34.80 -5.66
N LYS A 59 -10.47 -34.06 -6.27
CA LYS A 59 -9.33 -34.57 -7.04
C LYS A 59 -8.01 -34.53 -6.27
N ALA A 60 -8.03 -34.18 -4.97
CA ALA A 60 -6.88 -34.36 -4.09
C ALA A 60 -6.31 -35.77 -4.21
N ASP A 61 -4.97 -35.86 -4.17
CA ASP A 61 -4.19 -37.10 -4.27
C ASP A 61 -4.34 -37.88 -5.58
N LYS A 62 -5.05 -37.33 -6.58
CA LYS A 62 -5.15 -37.90 -7.94
C LYS A 62 -4.09 -37.29 -8.85
N LYS A 63 -3.73 -38.05 -9.89
CA LYS A 63 -2.80 -37.61 -10.93
C LYS A 63 -3.56 -36.87 -12.04
N GLY A 64 -3.14 -35.65 -12.34
CA GLY A 64 -3.60 -34.84 -13.48
C GLY A 64 -2.50 -34.63 -14.52
N ARG A 65 -2.81 -33.91 -15.60
CA ARG A 65 -1.80 -33.41 -16.56
C ARG A 65 -1.78 -31.89 -16.53
N CYS A 66 -0.59 -31.30 -16.57
CA CYS A 66 -0.44 -29.86 -16.71
C CYS A 66 -0.97 -29.41 -18.08
N PRO A 67 -1.85 -28.38 -18.16
CA PRO A 67 -2.39 -27.90 -19.44
C PRO A 67 -1.33 -27.20 -20.31
N LYS A 68 -0.20 -26.76 -19.72
CA LYS A 68 0.86 -26.04 -20.44
C LYS A 68 1.93 -26.98 -21.02
N CYS A 69 2.47 -27.89 -20.22
CA CYS A 69 3.57 -28.78 -20.64
C CYS A 69 3.18 -30.26 -20.79
N GLY A 70 1.96 -30.65 -20.40
CA GLY A 70 1.48 -32.03 -20.48
C GLY A 70 2.06 -33.00 -19.45
N SER A 71 2.98 -32.57 -18.59
CA SER A 71 3.59 -33.43 -17.56
C SER A 71 2.55 -33.91 -16.53
N GLN A 72 2.76 -35.11 -16.00
CA GLN A 72 1.90 -35.69 -14.98
C GLN A 72 2.17 -34.99 -13.64
N VAL A 73 1.12 -34.42 -13.04
CA VAL A 73 1.20 -33.68 -11.77
C VAL A 73 0.31 -34.36 -10.72
N VAL A 74 0.78 -34.47 -9.49
CA VAL A 74 -0.03 -34.96 -8.37
C VAL A 74 -0.68 -33.77 -7.70
N ILE A 75 -2.01 -33.80 -7.55
CA ILE A 75 -2.74 -32.74 -6.85
C ILE A 75 -2.47 -32.92 -5.35
N PRO A 76 -1.87 -31.94 -4.66
CA PRO A 76 -1.59 -32.07 -3.23
C PRO A 76 -2.89 -32.23 -2.45
N GLY A 77 -3.03 -33.32 -1.70
CA GLY A 77 -4.13 -33.50 -0.76
C GLY A 77 -3.95 -32.63 0.48
N ASP A 78 -5.04 -32.07 0.97
CA ASP A 78 -5.06 -31.34 2.24
C ASP A 78 -4.77 -32.30 3.38
N LYS A 79 -3.50 -32.43 3.78
CA LYS A 79 -3.12 -33.11 5.04
C LYS A 79 -3.49 -32.31 6.30
N SER A 80 -4.36 -31.31 6.17
CA SER A 80 -4.67 -30.32 7.20
C SER A 80 -5.78 -30.74 8.17
N SER A 81 -6.23 -32.00 8.19
CA SER A 81 -7.28 -32.47 9.11
C SER A 81 -6.83 -33.51 10.15
N VAL A 82 -5.53 -33.69 10.43
CA VAL A 82 -5.04 -34.68 11.42
C VAL A 82 -4.70 -34.07 12.80
N ILE A 83 -5.11 -32.84 13.09
CA ILE A 83 -5.08 -32.30 14.47
C ILE A 83 -6.43 -31.67 14.83
N ALA A 84 -7.48 -32.50 14.88
CA ALA A 84 -8.74 -32.17 15.54
C ALA A 84 -9.23 -33.42 16.28
N GLY A 85 -8.65 -33.69 17.45
CA GLY A 85 -9.01 -34.86 18.24
C GLY A 85 -8.29 -34.98 19.59
N ARG A 86 -8.46 -34.02 20.51
CA ARG A 86 -8.66 -34.23 21.97
C ARG A 86 -8.56 -32.94 22.79
N SER A 87 -9.70 -32.47 23.27
CA SER A 87 -9.92 -31.89 24.61
C SER A 87 -11.42 -31.56 24.71
N SER A 88 -12.27 -32.49 25.16
CA SER A 88 -12.77 -32.53 26.54
C SER A 88 -13.20 -31.16 27.06
N ASP A 89 -14.52 -30.98 27.11
CA ASP A 89 -15.28 -30.38 28.21
C ASP A 89 -14.70 -29.09 28.81
N PHE A 90 -15.14 -27.95 28.26
CA PHE A 90 -15.25 -26.75 29.07
C PHE A 90 -16.56 -26.02 28.74
N SER A 91 -17.46 -26.08 29.71
CA SER A 91 -18.85 -25.64 29.66
C SER A 91 -18.99 -24.11 29.53
N ASP A 92 -20.02 -23.73 28.79
CA ASP A 92 -20.89 -22.54 28.93
C ASP A 92 -20.43 -21.40 29.84
N SER A 93 -20.33 -20.19 29.28
CA SER A 93 -21.15 -19.03 29.71
C SER A 93 -20.82 -17.74 28.92
N VAL A 94 -21.88 -17.03 28.46
CA VAL A 94 -22.08 -15.56 28.63
C VAL A 94 -21.19 -14.66 27.73
N LEU A 95 -21.61 -13.76 26.82
CA LEU A 95 -22.82 -12.98 26.47
C LEU A 95 -22.70 -12.56 24.99
N ALA A 96 -23.75 -12.66 24.16
CA ALA A 96 -24.64 -11.56 23.78
C ALA A 96 -23.94 -10.22 23.44
N GLY A 97 -23.91 -9.86 22.16
CA GLY A 97 -23.71 -8.47 21.74
C GLY A 97 -23.24 -8.28 20.29
N GLY A 98 -24.16 -7.86 19.41
CA GLY A 98 -23.84 -6.94 18.33
C GLY A 98 -23.97 -7.44 16.89
N ASP A 99 -25.20 -7.64 16.44
CA ASP A 99 -25.53 -7.69 15.01
C ASP A 99 -25.39 -6.28 14.40
N ALA A 100 -24.28 -6.04 13.69
CA ALA A 100 -24.15 -4.91 12.78
C ALA A 100 -24.19 -5.44 11.35
N ALA A 101 -25.38 -5.33 10.75
CA ALA A 101 -25.63 -5.58 9.34
C ALA A 101 -24.80 -4.62 8.47
N PHE A 102 -23.74 -5.15 7.87
CA PHE A 102 -22.94 -4.43 6.88
C PHE A 102 -23.49 -4.73 5.48
N SER A 103 -24.28 -3.79 4.96
CA SER A 103 -24.78 -3.77 3.59
C SER A 103 -23.63 -3.41 2.64
N GLY A 104 -23.02 -4.42 2.02
CA GLY A 104 -22.00 -4.23 0.99
C GLY A 104 -22.61 -3.62 -0.28
N THR A 105 -22.29 -2.36 -0.55
CA THR A 105 -22.60 -1.67 -1.80
C THR A 105 -21.63 -2.09 -2.90
N ASP A 106 -22.21 -2.30 -4.08
CA ASP A 106 -21.62 -2.61 -5.37
C ASP A 106 -20.33 -1.83 -5.68
N THR A 107 -19.23 -2.56 -5.94
CA THR A 107 -18.05 -2.01 -6.62
C THR A 107 -18.07 -2.46 -8.06
N ALA A 108 -18.21 -1.49 -8.95
CA ALA A 108 -18.14 -1.64 -10.39
C ALA A 108 -16.75 -2.13 -10.82
N ASP A 109 -16.69 -3.33 -11.40
CA ASP A 109 -15.57 -3.81 -12.20
C ASP A 109 -15.54 -3.00 -13.51
N SER A 110 -14.45 -2.27 -13.72
CA SER A 110 -14.09 -1.69 -15.02
C SER A 110 -12.59 -1.89 -15.22
N ASP A 111 -12.22 -3.12 -15.57
CA ASP A 111 -10.92 -3.44 -16.14
C ASP A 111 -10.92 -3.01 -17.62
N GLU A 112 -10.80 -1.70 -17.88
CA GLU A 112 -10.36 -1.18 -19.17
C GLU A 112 -8.83 -0.97 -19.13
N PRO A 113 -8.07 -1.46 -20.12
CA PRO A 113 -6.63 -1.25 -20.16
C PRO A 113 -6.33 0.25 -20.34
N ASP A 114 -5.50 0.75 -19.43
CA ASP A 114 -5.06 2.14 -19.24
C ASP A 114 -4.57 2.84 -20.54
N GLN A 115 -5.51 3.44 -21.27
CA GLN A 115 -5.30 4.34 -22.41
C GLN A 115 -4.92 5.77 -21.96
N THR A 116 -4.72 5.98 -20.66
CA THR A 116 -4.63 7.31 -20.03
C THR A 116 -3.19 7.80 -19.87
N SER A 117 -2.22 6.89 -19.81
CA SER A 117 -0.78 7.21 -19.79
C SER A 117 -0.30 7.95 -21.05
N GLU A 118 -0.89 7.68 -22.23
CA GLU A 118 -0.55 8.39 -23.47
C GLU A 118 -1.02 9.86 -23.48
N ARG A 119 -2.12 10.18 -22.79
CA ARG A 119 -2.63 11.57 -22.71
C ARG A 119 -1.76 12.47 -21.83
N LEU A 120 -1.14 11.91 -20.79
CA LEU A 120 -0.20 12.64 -19.94
C LEU A 120 1.09 12.99 -20.68
N ILE A 121 1.65 12.05 -21.45
CA ILE A 121 2.83 12.27 -22.30
C ILE A 121 2.53 13.35 -23.36
N LEU A 122 1.33 13.35 -23.95
CA LEU A 122 0.91 14.36 -24.92
C LEU A 122 0.75 15.76 -24.30
N SER A 123 0.22 15.86 -23.08
CA SER A 123 0.05 17.16 -22.40
C SER A 123 1.38 17.79 -21.97
N LEU A 124 2.33 16.97 -21.52
CA LEU A 124 3.67 17.40 -21.13
C LEU A 124 4.49 17.86 -22.34
N THR A 125 4.33 17.20 -23.49
CA THR A 125 5.01 17.61 -24.74
C THR A 125 4.46 18.91 -25.31
N ILE A 126 3.14 19.16 -25.20
CA ILE A 126 2.55 20.44 -25.62
C ILE A 126 2.98 21.58 -24.69
N ALA A 127 3.01 21.36 -23.37
CA ALA A 127 3.47 22.38 -22.42
C ALA A 127 4.97 22.71 -22.61
N ALA A 128 5.82 21.69 -22.77
CA ALA A 128 7.24 21.89 -23.10
C ALA A 128 7.41 22.61 -24.44
N GLY A 129 6.58 22.29 -25.44
CA GLY A 129 6.57 22.91 -26.76
C GLY A 129 6.18 24.40 -26.77
N VAL A 130 5.53 24.92 -25.72
CA VAL A 130 5.19 26.35 -25.61
C VAL A 130 6.12 27.09 -24.65
N ILE A 131 6.47 26.46 -23.52
CA ILE A 131 7.31 27.09 -22.49
C ILE A 131 8.75 27.26 -23.00
N VAL A 132 9.33 26.24 -23.65
CA VAL A 132 10.71 26.30 -24.16
C VAL A 132 10.91 27.42 -25.17
N PRO A 133 10.08 27.57 -26.24
CA PRO A 133 10.24 28.69 -27.16
C PRO A 133 9.95 30.04 -26.52
N LEU A 134 9.03 30.15 -25.55
CA LEU A 134 8.79 31.42 -24.85
C LEU A 134 10.01 31.84 -24.01
N LEU A 135 10.68 30.87 -23.37
CA LEU A 135 11.90 31.07 -22.61
C LEU A 135 13.09 31.40 -23.54
N ILE A 136 13.19 30.75 -24.69
CA ILE A 136 14.18 31.07 -25.75
C ILE A 136 13.94 32.48 -26.30
N ILE A 137 12.68 32.91 -26.51
CA ILE A 137 12.36 34.27 -26.95
C ILE A 137 12.74 35.28 -25.87
N LEU A 138 12.48 35.01 -24.60
CA LEU A 138 12.90 35.89 -23.49
C LEU A 138 14.42 35.98 -23.39
N ILE A 139 15.14 34.86 -23.54
CA ILE A 139 16.61 34.83 -23.57
C ILE A 139 17.14 35.57 -24.80
N ALA A 140 16.54 35.41 -25.98
CA ALA A 140 16.96 36.10 -27.21
C ALA A 140 16.70 37.61 -27.14
N LEU A 141 15.59 38.03 -26.52
CA LEU A 141 15.29 39.43 -26.25
C LEU A 141 16.25 40.03 -25.22
N GLY A 142 16.74 39.25 -24.25
CA GLY A 142 17.79 39.66 -23.31
C GLY A 142 19.22 39.60 -23.88
N GLY A 143 19.48 38.66 -24.79
CA GLY A 143 20.80 38.36 -25.38
C GLY A 143 21.25 39.33 -26.47
N LEU A 144 20.40 40.25 -26.91
CA LEU A 144 20.82 41.42 -27.71
C LEU A 144 21.64 42.43 -26.88
N SER A 145 21.83 42.20 -25.58
CA SER A 145 22.68 42.99 -24.70
C SER A 145 24.07 42.34 -24.52
N ASP A 146 24.89 42.40 -25.56
CA ASP A 146 26.21 41.75 -25.59
C ASP A 146 27.21 42.32 -24.55
N LYS A 147 27.80 41.40 -23.77
CA LYS A 147 28.99 41.53 -22.90
C LYS A 147 28.85 42.28 -21.58
N VAL A 148 28.25 41.66 -20.56
CA VAL A 148 28.72 41.89 -19.19
C VAL A 148 28.60 40.63 -18.33
N ASN A 149 29.72 40.16 -17.76
CA ASN A 149 29.76 39.21 -16.64
C ASN A 149 29.26 39.90 -15.36
N LEU A 150 27.98 40.24 -15.31
CA LEU A 150 27.35 40.80 -14.11
C LEU A 150 26.69 39.66 -13.32
N ASN A 151 26.80 39.73 -11.99
CA ASN A 151 26.09 38.81 -11.12
C ASN A 151 24.58 38.86 -11.44
N PRO A 152 23.90 37.71 -11.50
CA PRO A 152 22.49 37.60 -11.89
C PRO A 152 21.54 38.44 -11.05
N LEU A 153 21.85 38.58 -9.76
CA LEU A 153 21.13 39.43 -8.82
C LEU A 153 21.25 40.93 -9.14
N GLU A 154 22.39 41.36 -9.71
CA GLU A 154 22.62 42.74 -10.14
C GLU A 154 21.82 43.06 -11.40
N MET A 155 21.69 42.08 -12.30
CA MET A 155 20.95 42.20 -13.56
C MET A 155 19.45 42.40 -13.30
N LEU A 156 18.87 41.67 -12.33
CA LEU A 156 17.47 41.87 -11.90
C LEU A 156 17.22 43.28 -11.34
N ARG A 157 18.25 43.93 -10.78
CA ARG A 157 18.14 45.25 -10.13
C ARG A 157 18.18 46.41 -11.13
N GLN A 158 18.73 46.19 -12.33
CA GLN A 158 18.84 47.20 -13.38
C GLN A 158 17.64 47.25 -14.34
N ILE A 159 16.69 46.31 -14.24
CA ILE A 159 15.51 46.30 -15.11
C ILE A 159 14.61 47.49 -14.74
N PRO A 160 14.24 48.36 -15.70
CA PRO A 160 13.32 49.46 -15.43
C PRO A 160 11.98 48.93 -14.92
N GLY A 161 11.45 49.55 -13.86
CA GLY A 161 10.32 49.06 -13.07
C GLY A 161 9.13 48.46 -13.85
N PRO A 162 8.69 49.04 -14.99
CA PRO A 162 7.58 48.47 -15.77
C PRO A 162 7.91 47.11 -16.42
N ILE A 163 9.14 46.92 -16.90
CA ILE A 163 9.55 45.68 -17.57
C ILE A 163 9.71 44.57 -16.52
N PHE A 164 10.27 44.90 -15.35
CA PHE A 164 10.39 43.96 -14.25
C PHE A 164 9.02 43.40 -13.83
N LEU A 165 8.01 44.27 -13.72
CA LEU A 165 6.65 43.87 -13.36
C LEU A 165 6.06 42.86 -14.35
N LEU A 166 6.26 43.06 -15.65
CA LEU A 166 5.79 42.14 -16.69
C LEU A 166 6.49 40.76 -16.62
N VAL A 167 7.81 40.74 -16.44
CA VAL A 167 8.58 39.50 -16.29
C VAL A 167 8.15 38.74 -15.04
N PHE A 168 7.95 39.44 -13.92
CA PHE A 168 7.52 38.83 -12.67
C PHE A 168 6.11 38.23 -12.78
N ILE A 169 5.16 38.93 -13.42
CA ILE A 169 3.81 38.42 -13.65
C ILE A 169 3.84 37.17 -14.53
N ALA A 170 4.63 37.19 -15.61
CA ALA A 170 4.78 36.04 -16.50
C ALA A 170 5.37 34.82 -15.78
N LEU A 171 6.43 35.01 -14.98
CA LEU A 171 7.04 33.94 -14.19
C LEU A 171 6.07 33.38 -13.15
N THR A 172 5.34 34.25 -12.45
CA THR A 172 4.34 33.84 -11.46
C THR A 172 3.21 33.05 -12.11
N ALA A 173 2.71 33.50 -13.26
CA ALA A 173 1.69 32.79 -14.02
C ALA A 173 2.19 31.43 -14.51
N ALA A 174 3.45 31.33 -14.96
CA ALA A 174 4.06 30.06 -15.33
C ALA A 174 4.16 29.10 -14.14
N CYS A 175 4.64 29.57 -12.97
CA CYS A 175 4.69 28.77 -11.75
C CYS A 175 3.31 28.29 -11.31
N ALA A 176 2.29 29.15 -11.37
CA ALA A 176 0.91 28.79 -11.05
C ALA A 176 0.34 27.76 -12.03
N ALA A 177 0.59 27.91 -13.34
CA ALA A 177 0.15 26.97 -14.36
C ALA A 177 0.83 25.60 -14.20
N ILE A 178 2.13 25.57 -13.90
CA ILE A 178 2.86 24.33 -13.61
C ILE A 178 2.30 23.68 -12.34
N GLY A 179 2.08 24.45 -11.26
CA GLY A 179 1.47 23.93 -10.04
C GLY A 179 0.06 23.37 -10.28
N TRP A 180 -0.76 24.06 -11.08
CA TRP A 180 -2.07 23.58 -11.50
C TRP A 180 -1.98 22.29 -12.33
N LEU A 181 -1.07 22.22 -13.30
CA LEU A 181 -0.88 21.01 -14.10
C LEU A 181 -0.39 19.85 -13.26
N CYS A 182 0.54 20.08 -12.32
CA CYS A 182 1.04 19.04 -11.41
C CYS A 182 -0.07 18.53 -10.48
N THR A 183 -0.90 19.42 -9.94
CA THR A 183 -2.02 19.04 -9.06
C THR A 183 -3.14 18.35 -9.82
N ASN A 184 -3.41 18.75 -11.06
CA ASN A 184 -4.47 18.16 -11.89
C ASN A 184 -4.01 16.85 -12.58
N ALA A 185 -2.71 16.66 -12.76
CA ALA A 185 -2.10 15.39 -13.18
C ALA A 185 -2.04 14.38 -12.02
N ASP A 186 -2.03 14.85 -10.77
CA ASP A 186 -2.23 13.99 -9.61
C ASP A 186 -3.68 13.51 -9.59
N MET A 187 -3.93 12.33 -10.16
CA MET A 187 -5.25 11.68 -10.15
C MET A 187 -5.66 11.19 -8.75
N THR A 188 -4.93 11.57 -7.70
CA THR A 188 -5.23 11.21 -6.31
C THR A 188 -6.65 11.60 -5.89
N ASN A 189 -7.23 12.65 -6.49
CA ASN A 189 -8.61 13.06 -6.22
C ASN A 189 -9.68 12.11 -6.81
N ARG A 190 -9.31 11.15 -7.67
CA ARG A 190 -10.27 10.24 -8.32
C ARG A 190 -10.46 8.92 -7.59
N HIS A 191 -9.60 8.60 -6.64
CA HIS A 191 -9.72 7.38 -5.85
C HIS A 191 -10.50 7.71 -4.57
N PRO A 192 -11.70 7.13 -4.36
CA PRO A 192 -12.38 7.27 -3.08
C PRO A 192 -11.46 6.71 -2.00
N LEU A 193 -11.31 7.45 -0.89
CA LEU A 193 -10.53 6.96 0.25
C LEU A 193 -11.14 5.62 0.70
N PRO A 194 -10.34 4.54 0.79
CA PRO A 194 -10.82 3.28 1.31
C PRO A 194 -11.26 3.45 2.76
N ASP A 195 -12.18 2.60 3.19
CA ASP A 195 -12.68 2.61 4.56
C ASP A 195 -11.52 2.39 5.55
N LEU A 196 -11.22 3.42 6.34
CA LEU A 196 -10.12 3.45 7.31
C LEU A 196 -10.24 2.35 8.36
N THR A 197 -11.44 1.80 8.58
CA THR A 197 -11.67 0.71 9.53
C THR A 197 -11.04 -0.62 9.07
N ARG A 198 -10.74 -0.75 7.78
CA ARG A 198 -10.12 -1.96 7.22
C ARG A 198 -8.60 -1.95 7.27
N LEU A 199 -7.98 -0.78 7.49
CA LEU A 199 -6.52 -0.69 7.54
C LEU A 199 -5.99 -1.19 8.88
N ASP A 200 -4.99 -2.05 8.79
CA ASP A 200 -4.21 -2.48 9.95
C ASP A 200 -3.58 -1.24 10.63
N PRO A 201 -3.62 -1.11 11.97
CA PRO A 201 -2.90 -0.06 12.70
C PRO A 201 -1.42 0.07 12.28
N TYR A 202 -0.75 -1.00 11.87
CA TYR A 202 0.63 -0.92 11.35
C TYR A 202 0.72 -0.25 9.98
N ALA A 203 -0.26 -0.47 9.10
CA ALA A 203 -0.32 0.20 7.81
C ALA A 203 -0.53 1.72 7.98
N ILE A 204 -1.38 2.10 8.95
CA ILE A 204 -1.59 3.53 9.30
C ILE A 204 -0.29 4.14 9.83
N ALA A 205 0.45 3.42 10.68
CA ALA A 205 1.74 3.87 11.18
C ALA A 205 2.76 4.04 10.04
N ALA A 206 2.80 3.09 9.09
CA ALA A 206 3.65 3.14 7.91
C ALA A 206 3.34 4.38 7.05
N LEU A 207 2.06 4.68 6.79
CA LEU A 207 1.65 5.88 6.05
C LEU A 207 2.06 7.18 6.74
N ARG A 208 2.01 7.22 8.09
CA ARG A 208 2.25 8.46 8.85
C ARG A 208 3.73 8.81 9.01
N GLY A 209 4.60 7.81 9.18
CA GLY A 209 6.00 8.06 9.51
C GLY A 209 6.94 6.95 9.07
N GLY A 210 6.51 6.10 8.13
CA GLY A 210 7.29 4.99 7.60
C GLY A 210 7.64 3.95 8.67
N GLU A 211 8.77 3.30 8.44
CA GLU A 211 9.28 2.17 9.23
C GLU A 211 9.49 2.54 10.72
N ALA A 212 9.93 3.77 11.01
CA ALA A 212 10.15 4.22 12.39
C ALA A 212 8.83 4.35 13.18
N ALA A 213 7.77 4.83 12.53
CA ALA A 213 6.45 4.93 13.15
C ALA A 213 5.82 3.56 13.37
N VAL A 214 6.01 2.62 12.44
CA VAL A 214 5.60 1.21 12.61
C VAL A 214 6.27 0.62 13.84
N MET A 215 7.58 0.79 13.98
CA MET A 215 8.31 0.28 15.15
C MET A 215 7.79 0.84 16.46
N GLN A 216 7.51 2.14 16.52
CA GLN A 216 6.90 2.76 17.69
C GLN A 216 5.50 2.19 17.99
N ALA A 217 4.69 1.95 16.96
CA ALA A 217 3.37 1.36 17.10
C ALA A 217 3.43 -0.09 17.61
N ILE A 218 4.37 -0.90 17.11
CA ILE A 218 4.60 -2.28 17.58
C ILE A 218 5.00 -2.27 19.07
N VAL A 219 6.00 -1.46 19.44
CA VAL A 219 6.46 -1.36 20.83
C VAL A 219 5.33 -0.88 21.75
N LEU A 220 4.53 0.10 21.32
CA LEU A 220 3.38 0.58 22.07
C LEU A 220 2.30 -0.51 22.23
N ASN A 221 2.06 -1.32 21.20
CA ASN A 221 1.11 -2.42 21.28
C ASN A 221 1.59 -3.51 22.26
N LEU A 222 2.87 -3.89 22.18
CA LEU A 222 3.49 -4.84 23.12
C LEU A 222 3.43 -4.34 24.57
N LEU A 223 3.63 -3.04 24.78
CA LEU A 223 3.49 -2.38 26.09
C LEU A 223 2.03 -2.44 26.59
N ASN A 224 1.06 -2.11 25.74
CA ASN A 224 -0.37 -2.18 26.08
C ASN A 224 -0.82 -3.60 26.43
N GLN A 225 -0.23 -4.60 25.78
CA GLN A 225 -0.47 -6.01 26.07
C GLN A 225 0.25 -6.52 27.34
N LYS A 226 1.06 -5.67 28.00
CA LYS A 226 1.90 -6.02 29.16
C LYS A 226 2.94 -7.11 28.86
N LEU A 227 3.34 -7.25 27.60
CA LEU A 227 4.39 -8.18 27.18
C LEU A 227 5.79 -7.58 27.37
N VAL A 228 5.85 -6.26 27.50
CA VAL A 228 7.08 -5.49 27.67
C VAL A 228 6.92 -4.54 28.84
N SER A 229 7.96 -4.44 29.67
CA SER A 229 8.03 -3.46 30.76
C SER A 229 9.17 -2.48 30.51
N ILE A 230 8.91 -1.19 30.75
CA ILE A 230 9.93 -0.14 30.72
C ILE A 230 10.44 0.04 32.14
N THR A 231 11.68 -0.39 32.39
CA THR A 231 12.33 -0.22 33.68
C THR A 231 13.27 0.98 33.59
N PRO A 232 13.14 2.00 34.46
CA PRO A 232 14.11 3.07 34.50
C PRO A 232 15.47 2.50 34.93
N LEU A 233 16.51 2.71 34.14
CA LEU A 233 17.87 2.38 34.56
C LEU A 233 18.23 3.33 35.70
N GLU A 234 18.50 2.79 36.88
CA GLU A 234 18.91 3.55 38.07
C GLU A 234 20.32 4.16 37.93
N ARG A 235 20.96 3.96 36.76
CA ARG A 235 22.25 4.55 36.44
C ARG A 235 22.08 6.05 36.15
N GLN A 236 22.17 6.84 37.21
CA GLN A 236 22.17 8.29 37.15
C GLN A 236 23.46 8.77 36.44
N GLY A 237 23.41 8.88 35.11
CA GLY A 237 24.48 9.48 34.34
C GLY A 237 24.74 10.92 34.81
N ARG A 238 26.00 11.36 34.75
CA ARG A 238 26.49 12.69 35.18
C ARG A 238 25.73 13.89 34.58
N TRP A 239 24.89 13.66 33.56
CA TRP A 239 24.11 14.67 32.83
C TRP A 239 22.60 14.56 32.99
N GLY A 240 22.09 13.75 33.94
CA GLY A 240 20.66 13.68 34.24
C GLY A 240 19.79 13.08 33.12
N LYS A 241 20.40 12.50 32.08
CA LYS A 241 19.67 11.80 31.03
C LYS A 241 19.18 10.47 31.57
N ARG A 242 17.86 10.32 31.69
CA ARG A 242 17.23 9.06 32.10
C ARG A 242 17.33 8.08 30.93
N GLU A 243 18.03 6.98 31.13
CA GLU A 243 18.03 5.86 30.20
C GLU A 243 16.94 4.89 30.63
N PHE A 244 16.26 4.31 29.65
CA PHE A 244 15.19 3.34 29.86
C PHE A 244 15.62 2.03 29.24
N GLU A 245 15.44 0.94 29.98
CA GLU A 245 15.65 -0.41 29.50
C GLU A 245 14.29 -1.02 29.21
N ILE A 246 14.16 -1.57 28.01
CA ILE A 246 12.95 -2.26 27.57
C ILE A 246 13.23 -3.75 27.75
N VAL A 247 12.46 -4.41 28.61
CA VAL A 247 12.63 -5.83 28.93
C VAL A 247 11.33 -6.57 28.65
N SER A 248 11.40 -7.70 27.93
CA SER A 248 10.25 -8.57 27.71
C SER A 248 9.86 -9.31 28.99
N VAL A 249 8.56 -9.49 29.19
CA VAL A 249 8.00 -10.24 30.32
C VAL A 249 7.52 -11.59 29.80
N PRO A 250 8.09 -12.72 30.26
CA PRO A 250 7.64 -14.04 29.84
C PRO A 250 6.18 -14.22 30.25
N SER A 251 5.30 -14.25 29.24
CA SER A 251 3.85 -14.21 29.43
C SER A 251 3.17 -15.30 28.61
N ALA A 252 1.98 -15.69 29.05
CA ALA A 252 1.23 -16.79 28.45
C ALA A 252 0.94 -16.51 26.97
N ARG A 253 1.21 -17.51 26.12
CA ARG A 253 1.08 -17.50 24.66
C ARG A 253 -0.15 -16.70 24.20
N ARG A 254 0.08 -15.45 23.80
CA ARG A 254 -0.86 -14.70 22.96
C ARG A 254 -0.50 -14.95 21.50
N ILE A 255 -1.46 -14.69 20.62
CA ILE A 255 -1.24 -14.76 19.18
C ILE A 255 -0.61 -13.41 18.80
N LEU A 256 0.72 -13.38 18.69
CA LEU A 256 1.45 -12.24 18.16
C LEU A 256 1.43 -12.31 16.63
N THR A 257 1.33 -11.15 15.98
CA THR A 257 1.57 -11.06 14.55
C THR A 257 3.05 -11.36 14.25
N PRO A 258 3.41 -11.77 13.02
CA PRO A 258 4.81 -12.05 12.67
C PRO A 258 5.76 -10.87 12.92
N LEU A 259 5.27 -9.64 12.69
CA LEU A 259 5.99 -8.40 12.97
C LEU A 259 6.23 -8.19 14.47
N GLU A 260 5.19 -8.40 15.30
CA GLU A 260 5.31 -8.28 16.74
C GLU A 260 6.22 -9.36 17.32
N GLU A 261 6.19 -10.58 16.80
CA GLU A 261 7.02 -11.69 17.24
C GLU A 261 8.51 -11.40 17.01
N GLU A 262 8.90 -10.89 15.84
CA GLU A 262 10.29 -10.51 15.56
C GLU A 262 10.79 -9.38 16.49
N VAL A 263 9.94 -8.38 16.75
CA VAL A 263 10.27 -7.29 17.69
C VAL A 263 10.32 -7.81 19.13
N TYR A 264 9.41 -8.70 19.51
CA TYR A 264 9.37 -9.31 20.84
C TYR A 264 10.61 -10.16 21.09
N GLN A 265 11.01 -11.02 20.14
CA GLN A 265 12.23 -11.81 20.21
C GLN A 265 13.48 -10.93 20.33
N PHE A 266 13.52 -9.80 19.61
CA PHE A 266 14.62 -8.85 19.75
C PHE A 266 14.69 -8.22 21.15
N LEU A 267 13.54 -7.97 21.77
CA LEU A 267 13.40 -7.39 23.11
C LEU A 267 13.62 -8.40 24.25
N GLU A 268 13.90 -9.68 23.96
CA GLU A 268 14.29 -10.66 24.99
C GLU A 268 15.60 -10.31 25.68
N THR A 269 16.51 -9.66 24.95
CA THR A 269 17.70 -9.07 25.57
C THR A 269 17.41 -7.61 25.88
N PRO A 270 17.78 -7.12 27.07
CA PRO A 270 17.62 -5.71 27.38
C PRO A 270 18.36 -4.84 26.35
N LYS A 271 17.63 -3.92 25.71
CA LYS A 271 18.16 -2.99 24.70
C LYS A 271 17.91 -1.55 25.09
N ASN A 272 18.84 -0.69 24.67
CA ASN A 272 18.62 0.75 24.70
C ASN A 272 17.71 1.15 23.52
N THR A 273 16.79 2.08 23.74
CA THR A 273 15.92 2.67 22.71
C THR A 273 16.64 3.07 21.42
N ARG A 274 17.89 3.52 21.48
CA ARG A 274 18.70 3.86 20.28
C ARG A 274 19.06 2.63 19.44
N GLN A 275 19.41 1.52 20.10
CA GLN A 275 19.76 0.27 19.44
C GLN A 275 18.57 -0.35 18.72
N LEU A 276 17.34 0.01 19.12
CA LEU A 276 16.12 -0.44 18.46
C LEU A 276 16.06 0.01 16.99
N PHE A 277 16.61 1.19 16.68
CA PHE A 277 16.60 1.76 15.33
C PHE A 277 17.86 1.45 14.51
N GLU A 278 18.94 0.99 15.16
CA GLU A 278 20.24 0.71 14.50
C GLU A 278 20.46 -0.79 14.22
N SER A 279 19.52 -1.65 14.58
CA SER A 279 19.69 -3.10 14.57
C SER A 279 19.21 -3.78 13.29
N ASP A 280 19.71 -5.01 13.07
CA ASP A 280 19.30 -5.91 11.98
C ASP A 280 17.79 -6.23 11.97
N VAL A 281 17.10 -5.98 13.10
CA VAL A 281 15.64 -6.10 13.23
C VAL A 281 14.95 -5.17 12.26
N TYR A 282 15.52 -3.99 12.02
CA TYR A 282 14.99 -3.05 11.05
C TYR A 282 14.91 -3.65 9.65
N LEU A 283 15.95 -4.38 9.24
CA LEU A 283 15.96 -5.08 7.95
C LEU A 283 14.91 -6.18 7.88
N LYS A 284 14.70 -6.92 8.98
CA LYS A 284 13.66 -7.95 9.04
C LYS A 284 12.24 -7.35 8.99
N ILE A 285 12.00 -6.28 9.74
CA ILE A 285 10.72 -5.56 9.72
C ILE A 285 10.46 -5.01 8.34
N LYS A 286 11.49 -4.48 7.67
CA LYS A 286 11.39 -3.99 6.31
C LYS A 286 10.88 -5.06 5.35
N ILE A 287 11.40 -6.28 5.42
CA ILE A 287 10.93 -7.40 4.59
C ILE A 287 9.42 -7.66 4.78
N HIS A 288 8.93 -7.55 6.02
CA HIS A 288 7.50 -7.69 6.30
C HIS A 288 6.68 -6.48 5.85
N LEU A 289 7.24 -5.28 5.98
CA LEU A 289 6.60 -4.04 5.55
C LEU A 289 6.53 -3.89 4.03
N ASP A 290 7.46 -4.47 3.27
CA ASP A 290 7.40 -4.45 1.81
C ASP A 290 6.05 -5.00 1.32
N SER A 291 5.54 -6.09 1.91
CA SER A 291 4.20 -6.62 1.58
C SER A 291 3.06 -5.67 1.97
N VAL A 292 3.21 -4.89 3.05
CA VAL A 292 2.22 -3.89 3.46
C VAL A 292 2.26 -2.69 2.52
N TYR A 293 3.45 -2.30 2.07
CA TYR A 293 3.62 -1.24 1.08
C TYR A 293 3.07 -1.64 -0.28
N ASP A 294 3.25 -2.90 -0.70
CA ASP A 294 2.65 -3.42 -1.94
C ASP A 294 1.12 -3.29 -1.90
N GLU A 295 0.49 -3.66 -0.78
CA GLU A 295 -0.97 -3.52 -0.60
C GLU A 295 -1.39 -2.03 -0.55
N LEU A 296 -0.63 -1.18 0.13
CA LEU A 296 -0.89 0.26 0.16
C LEU A 296 -0.68 0.92 -1.21
N GLU A 297 0.21 0.40 -2.05
CA GLU A 297 0.43 0.84 -3.43
C GLU A 297 -0.73 0.40 -4.33
N GLU A 298 -1.22 -0.85 -4.18
CA GLU A 298 -2.43 -1.34 -4.86
C GLU A 298 -3.65 -0.46 -4.52
N LEU A 299 -3.75 -0.02 -3.26
CA LEU A 299 -4.79 0.90 -2.80
C LEU A 299 -4.52 2.37 -3.16
N HIS A 300 -3.42 2.68 -3.84
CA HIS A 300 -3.00 4.05 -4.20
C HIS A 300 -2.85 4.99 -3.00
N LEU A 301 -2.63 4.45 -1.80
CA LEU A 301 -2.45 5.19 -0.55
C LEU A 301 -0.99 5.53 -0.27
N ALA A 302 -0.09 4.61 -0.60
CA ALA A 302 1.34 4.80 -0.46
C ALA A 302 1.95 5.01 -1.85
N GLN A 303 2.56 6.16 -2.06
CA GLN A 303 3.43 6.39 -3.22
C GLN A 303 4.88 6.00 -2.85
N PHE A 304 5.06 4.76 -2.40
CA PHE A 304 6.33 4.25 -1.87
C PHE A 304 7.10 3.45 -2.92
N GLY A 305 7.40 4.12 -4.03
CA GLY A 305 8.18 3.49 -5.09
C GLY A 305 8.22 4.43 -6.28
N THR A 306 9.38 5.04 -6.52
CA THR A 306 9.74 5.64 -7.82
C THR A 306 8.72 6.64 -8.41
N SER A 307 9.06 7.91 -8.44
CA SER A 307 10.19 8.26 -9.28
C SER A 307 11.12 9.26 -8.58
N PRO A 308 12.42 8.95 -8.41
CA PRO A 308 13.41 10.01 -8.27
C PRO A 308 13.19 11.08 -9.35
N VAL A 309 12.67 10.71 -10.53
CA VAL A 309 12.24 11.63 -11.59
C VAL A 309 11.31 12.74 -11.11
N ARG A 310 10.38 12.55 -10.15
CA ARG A 310 9.50 13.65 -9.68
C ARG A 310 10.27 14.65 -8.82
N ARG A 311 11.09 14.17 -7.87
CA ARG A 311 11.96 15.07 -7.06
C ARG A 311 13.01 15.74 -7.93
N TRP A 312 13.67 14.97 -8.79
CA TRP A 312 14.65 15.46 -9.75
C TRP A 312 14.02 16.38 -10.79
N ALA A 313 12.78 16.18 -11.23
CA ALA A 313 12.10 17.09 -12.15
C ALA A 313 11.80 18.41 -11.46
N VAL A 314 11.27 18.40 -10.23
CA VAL A 314 11.02 19.64 -9.49
C VAL A 314 12.33 20.37 -9.18
N THR A 315 13.37 19.66 -8.73
CA THR A 315 14.67 20.29 -8.48
C THR A 315 15.37 20.72 -9.76
N SER A 316 15.21 20.00 -10.88
CA SER A 316 15.81 20.37 -12.16
C SER A 316 15.09 21.55 -12.80
N VAL A 317 13.76 21.62 -12.68
CA VAL A 317 12.98 22.79 -13.11
C VAL A 317 13.36 24.00 -12.26
N MET A 318 13.45 23.86 -10.94
CA MET A 318 13.93 24.95 -10.08
C MET A 318 15.38 25.34 -10.39
N ALA A 319 16.27 24.36 -10.63
CA ALA A 319 17.65 24.63 -11.00
C ALA A 319 17.76 25.30 -12.37
N LEU A 320 16.90 24.95 -13.34
CA LEU A 320 16.82 25.64 -14.64
C LEU A 320 16.32 27.07 -14.48
N ILE A 321 15.32 27.32 -13.64
CA ILE A 321 14.83 28.66 -13.35
C ILE A 321 15.94 29.49 -12.68
N VAL A 322 16.65 28.94 -11.69
CA VAL A 322 17.75 29.64 -11.02
C VAL A 322 18.95 29.85 -11.95
N GLY A 323 19.28 28.86 -12.78
CA GLY A 323 20.41 28.91 -13.69
C GLY A 323 20.18 29.72 -14.96
N THR A 324 18.94 29.95 -15.39
CA THR A 324 18.62 30.87 -16.49
C THR A 324 18.53 32.32 -16.05
N VAL A 325 18.31 32.55 -14.75
CA VAL A 325 18.42 33.87 -14.12
C VAL A 325 19.87 34.19 -13.75
N GLY A 326 20.73 33.16 -13.66
CA GLY A 326 22.14 33.12 -13.25
C GLY A 326 23.16 33.57 -14.29
#